data_AF-A0A961JNR3-F1
#
_entry.id   AF-A0A961JNR3-F1
#
_cell.length_a   1.000
_cell.length_b   1.000
_cell.length_c   1.000
_cell.angle_alpha   90.00
_cell.angle_beta   90.00
_cell.angle_gamma   90.00
#
_symmetry.space_group_name_H-M   'P 1'
#
loop_
_entity.id
_entity.type
_entity.pdbx_description
1 polymer ?
#
loop_
_entity_poly.entity_id
_entity_poly.type
_entity_poly.pdbx_seq_one_letter_code
_entity_poly.pdbx_strand_id
1 'polypeptide(L)'
;MQMSEQREIKADPATVYAALLDPEVLKVCVPGAQEVTGNPAEGYTATVVQKVGPVKATFTGVVTMSDMVENERLTITGEGK
;
A
#
# COMPACT_ATOMS: atom_id res chain seq x y z
N MET A 1 -14.37 -8.77 7.26
CA MET A 1 -15.18 -7.67 6.70
C MET A 1 -14.88 -7.62 5.21
N GLN A 2 -15.89 -7.62 4.35
CA GLN A 2 -15.69 -7.45 2.90
C GLN A 2 -16.32 -6.12 2.50
N MET A 3 -15.52 -5.26 1.89
CA MET A 3 -15.94 -3.95 1.41
C MET A 3 -15.53 -3.83 -0.06
N SER A 4 -16.36 -3.18 -0.85
CA SER A 4 -16.11 -2.88 -2.26
C SER A 4 -16.41 -1.41 -2.49
N GLU A 5 -15.47 -0.67 -3.05
CA GLU A 5 -15.59 0.73 -3.42
C GLU A 5 -14.96 0.94 -4.80
N GLN A 6 -15.48 1.92 -5.54
CA GLN A 6 -14.92 2.34 -6.82
C GLN A 6 -14.79 3.86 -6.82
N ARG A 7 -13.69 4.36 -7.40
CA ARG A 7 -13.45 5.79 -7.61
C ARG A 7 -12.87 6.02 -8.99
N GLU A 8 -13.26 7.13 -9.61
CA GLU A 8 -12.63 7.61 -10.84
C GLU A 8 -11.39 8.44 -10.48
N ILE A 9 -10.26 8.13 -11.11
CA ILE A 9 -9.01 8.88 -10.99
C ILE A 9 -8.78 9.61 -12.32
N LYS A 10 -8.56 10.92 -12.27
CA LYS A 10 -8.30 11.75 -13.45
C LYS A 10 -6.85 11.61 -13.94
N ALA A 11 -6.45 10.38 -14.24
CA ALA A 11 -5.15 10.01 -14.78
C ALA A 11 -5.31 8.78 -15.68
N ASP A 12 -4.36 8.56 -16.59
CA ASP A 12 -4.37 7.36 -17.42
C ASP A 12 -4.01 6.11 -16.59
N PRO A 13 -4.41 4.90 -17.05
CA PRO A 13 -4.16 3.66 -16.30
C PRO A 13 -2.68 3.38 -16.01
N ALA A 14 -1.76 3.80 -16.88
CA ALA A 14 -0.33 3.56 -16.66
C ALA A 14 0.24 4.42 -15.53
N THR A 15 -0.18 5.68 -15.45
CA THR A 15 0.12 6.55 -14.32
C THR A 15 -0.41 5.97 -13.00
N VAL A 16 -1.64 5.48 -12.98
CA VAL A 16 -2.24 4.87 -11.78
C VAL A 16 -1.51 3.58 -11.40
N TYR A 17 -1.23 2.72 -12.38
CA TYR A 17 -0.56 1.46 -12.16
C TYR A 17 0.86 1.66 -11.59
N ALA A 18 1.64 2.57 -12.17
CA ALA A 18 2.97 2.91 -11.65
C ALA A 18 2.90 3.42 -10.20
N ALA A 19 1.93 4.28 -9.89
CA ALA A 19 1.74 4.81 -8.54
C ALA A 19 1.36 3.75 -7.50
N LEU A 20 0.59 2.72 -7.89
CA LEU A 20 0.26 1.57 -7.02
C LEU A 20 1.48 0.68 -6.71
N LEU A 21 2.55 0.82 -7.48
CA LEU A 21 3.79 0.06 -7.35
C LEU A 21 4.96 0.88 -6.79
N ASP A 22 4.73 2.15 -6.46
CA ASP A 22 5.78 3.04 -5.96
C ASP A 22 5.77 3.07 -4.42
N PRO A 23 6.85 2.63 -3.74
CA PRO A 23 6.92 2.62 -2.28
C PRO A 23 6.73 4.01 -1.64
N GLU A 24 7.17 5.09 -2.30
CA GLU A 24 7.00 6.44 -1.77
C GLU A 24 5.54 6.89 -1.86
N VAL A 25 4.84 6.54 -2.95
CA VAL A 25 3.39 6.79 -3.06
C VAL A 25 2.64 5.97 -2.01
N LEU A 26 2.96 4.69 -1.86
CA LEU A 26 2.33 3.82 -0.87
C LEU A 26 2.51 4.36 0.56
N LYS A 27 3.72 4.85 0.89
CA LYS A 27 4.01 5.49 2.17
C LYS A 27 3.14 6.71 2.43
N VAL A 28 2.94 7.57 1.43
CA VAL A 28 2.10 8.78 1.58
C VAL A 28 0.62 8.42 1.76
N CYS A 29 0.16 7.34 1.12
CA CYS A 29 -1.23 6.92 1.18
C CYS A 29 -1.64 6.26 2.50
N VAL A 30 -0.70 5.74 3.28
CA VAL A 30 -0.98 5.05 4.55
C VAL A 30 -0.76 6.00 5.74
N PRO A 31 -1.82 6.38 6.48
CA PRO A 31 -1.67 7.25 7.64
C PRO A 31 -0.70 6.68 8.69
N GLY A 32 0.29 7.48 9.06
CA GLY A 32 1.28 7.10 10.07
C GLY A 32 2.45 6.27 9.53
N ALA A 33 2.47 5.88 8.26
CA ALA A 33 3.62 5.20 7.67
C ALA A 33 4.87 6.09 7.71
N GLN A 34 5.95 5.55 8.27
CA GLN A 34 7.24 6.21 8.39
C GLN A 34 8.21 5.74 7.30
N GLU A 35 8.14 4.46 6.94
CA GLU A 35 9.01 3.82 5.98
C GLU A 35 8.23 2.75 5.21
N VAL A 36 8.48 2.66 3.90
CA VAL A 36 8.05 1.58 3.03
C VAL A 36 9.25 1.25 2.15
N THR A 37 9.71 0.00 2.18
CA THR A 37 10.87 -0.46 1.41
C THR A 37 10.52 -1.75 0.67
N GLY A 38 11.14 -1.97 -0.48
CA GLY A 38 10.91 -3.14 -1.32
C GLY A 38 10.48 -2.78 -2.73
N ASN A 39 9.91 -3.75 -3.43
CA ASN A 39 9.49 -3.64 -4.83
C ASN A 39 8.37 -4.64 -5.14
N PRO A 40 7.67 -4.52 -6.28
CA PRO A 40 6.53 -5.41 -6.58
C PRO A 40 6.89 -6.89 -6.67
N ALA A 41 8.11 -7.24 -7.06
CA ALA A 41 8.53 -8.63 -7.25
C ALA A 41 8.81 -9.33 -5.91
N GLU A 42 9.38 -8.63 -4.94
CA GLU A 42 9.74 -9.17 -3.62
C GLU A 42 8.69 -8.84 -2.55
N GLY A 43 7.81 -7.88 -2.82
CA GLY A 43 6.90 -7.28 -1.84
C GLY A 43 7.54 -6.08 -1.12
N TYR A 44 6.79 -5.55 -0.16
CA TYR A 44 7.18 -4.39 0.64
C TYR A 44 7.17 -4.70 2.12
N THR A 45 8.02 -4.01 2.88
CA THR A 45 7.93 -3.90 4.33
C THR A 45 7.60 -2.46 4.68
N ALA A 46 6.63 -2.27 5.57
CA ALA A 46 6.20 -0.95 6.02
C ALA A 46 6.30 -0.82 7.55
N THR A 47 6.79 0.32 8.04
CA THR A 47 6.71 0.69 9.46
C THR A 47 5.68 1.79 9.64
N VAL A 48 4.68 1.56 10.47
CA VAL A 48 3.55 2.46 10.70
C VAL A 48 3.50 2.85 12.17
N VAL A 49 3.46 4.15 12.44
CA VAL A 49 3.29 4.68 13.79
C VAL A 49 1.89 5.24 13.91
N GLN A 50 1.07 4.58 14.73
CA GLN A 50 -0.30 5.00 14.98
C GLN A 50 -0.43 5.52 16.41
N LYS A 51 -1.18 6.62 16.55
CA LYS A 51 -1.54 7.19 17.84
C LYS A 51 -3.00 6.88 18.12
N VAL A 52 -3.25 6.06 19.14
CA VAL A 52 -4.59 5.71 19.61
C VAL A 52 -4.74 6.21 21.04
N GLY A 53 -5.41 7.36 21.20
CA GLY A 53 -5.54 8.02 22.49
C GLY A 53 -4.17 8.39 23.10
N PRO A 54 -3.87 8.01 24.36
CA PRO A 54 -2.58 8.29 24.98
C PRO A 54 -1.45 7.37 24.49
N VAL A 55 -1.76 6.31 23.72
CA VAL A 55 -0.79 5.30 23.31
C VAL A 55 -0.23 5.62 21.92
N LYS A 56 1.10 5.60 21.82
CA LYS A 56 1.84 5.61 20.56
C LYS A 56 2.33 4.19 20.31
N ALA A 57 1.84 3.56 19.25
CA ALA A 57 2.22 2.20 18.86
C ALA A 57 2.94 2.22 17.52
N THR A 58 3.95 1.38 17.39
CA THR A 58 4.68 1.14 16.14
C THR A 58 4.38 -0.28 15.68
N PHE A 59 3.96 -0.41 14.43
CA PHE A 59 3.64 -1.67 13.78
C PHE A 59 4.55 -1.86 12.58
N THR A 60 4.90 -3.11 12.30
CA THR A 60 5.57 -3.48 11.06
C THR A 60 4.63 -4.38 10.26
N GLY A 61 4.46 -4.09 8.98
CA GLY A 61 3.66 -4.89 8.07
C GLY A 61 4.47 -5.36 6.88
N VAL A 62 4.05 -6.48 6.30
CA VAL A 62 4.54 -6.98 5.01
C VAL A 62 3.41 -6.88 4.00
N VAL A 63 3.73 -6.46 2.78
CA VAL A 63 2.79 -6.32 1.67
C VAL A 63 3.27 -7.14 0.49
N THR A 64 2.39 -7.91 -0.12
CA THR A 64 2.67 -8.70 -1.33
C THR A 64 1.74 -8.30 -2.46
N MET A 65 2.26 -8.42 -3.69
CA MET A 65 1.55 -8.13 -4.93
C MET A 65 1.29 -9.45 -5.65
N SER A 66 0.06 -9.67 -6.12
CA SER A 66 -0.32 -10.83 -6.94
C SER A 66 -1.23 -10.44 -8.08
N ASP A 67 -1.48 -11.38 -8.99
CA ASP A 67 -2.41 -11.23 -10.12
C ASP A 67 -2.15 -9.99 -10.99
N MET A 68 -0.88 -9.61 -11.11
CA MET A 68 -0.45 -8.39 -11.78
C MET A 68 -0.62 -8.53 -13.29
N VAL A 69 -1.57 -7.79 -13.84
CA VAL A 69 -1.74 -7.53 -15.27
C VAL A 69 -1.55 -6.04 -15.47
N GLU A 70 -0.49 -5.69 -16.19
CA GLU A 70 -0.04 -4.30 -16.35
C GLU A 70 -1.18 -3.39 -16.82
N ASN A 71 -1.38 -2.27 -16.13
CA ASN A 71 -2.39 -1.24 -16.43
C ASN A 71 -3.86 -1.72 -16.37
N GLU A 72 -4.13 -2.95 -15.91
CA GLU A 72 -5.47 -3.53 -15.86
C GLU A 72 -5.89 -3.93 -14.44
N ARG A 73 -5.08 -4.73 -13.74
CA ARG A 73 -5.41 -5.23 -12.40
C ARG A 73 -4.20 -5.70 -11.62
N LEU A 74 -4.32 -5.67 -10.29
CA LEU A 74 -3.44 -6.30 -9.34
C LEU A 74 -4.19 -6.55 -8.03
N THR A 75 -3.68 -7.46 -7.22
CA THR A 75 -4.14 -7.72 -5.86
C THR A 75 -3.04 -7.31 -4.88
N ILE A 76 -3.38 -6.51 -3.87
CA ILE A 76 -2.48 -6.13 -2.78
C ILE A 76 -2.92 -6.85 -1.51
N THR A 77 -2.03 -7.64 -0.92
CA THR A 77 -2.28 -8.28 0.39
C THR A 77 -1.33 -7.70 1.42
N GLY A 78 -1.85 -7.29 2.58
CA GLY A 78 -1.05 -6.73 3.67
C GLY A 78 -1.28 -7.50 4.97
N GLU A 79 -0.20 -7.81 5.69
CA GLU A 79 -0.23 -8.52 6.97
C GLU A 79 0.60 -7.77 8.01
N GLY A 80 0.02 -7.53 9.20
CA GLY A 80 0.73 -6.93 10.34
C GLY A 80 1.46 -7.97 11.17
N LYS A 81 2.62 -7.59 11.73
CA LYS A 81 3.37 -8.35 12.74
C LYS A 81 3.27 -7.70 14.12
#